data_AF-A0A936SLL7-F1
#
_entry.id   AF-A0A936SLL7-F1
#
_cell.length_a   1.000
_cell.length_b   1.000
_cell.length_c   1.000
_cell.angle_alpha   90.00
_cell.angle_beta   90.00
_cell.angle_gamma   90.00
#
_symmetry.space_group_name_H-M   'P 1'
#
loop_
_entity.id
_entity.type
_entity.pdbx_description
1 polymer ?
#
loop_
_entity_poly.entity_id
_entity_poly.type
_entity_poly.pdbx_seq_one_letter_code
_entity_poly.pdbx_strand_id
1 'polypeptide(L)'
;MYEINPTFSDADDQIISSGDLRIIRQNAMLVDALSFRPVPMLDNSAALDTGTPGFYKSGPTFRIAKYYFRFRAGMTTLTIKGRTTAPSGVTVKIYLNDSGTASATISAPQTSFTSTITISGLGFTVGQIIPILIKAEGSGNTSTATFYITSCYVGPISKSGWPGVPTFSVSTLNETKLNQLCSAIDWVYDRLNIVPFVPNRTTKVQLLQFRSGSWPVWFGTVQRGFDEDVAVVEGGFTNVSSTGLRYKIYLAGSLVATGATQTPGYYEFSETISLSGVAVGSTAEVWVYGEVVTPGPQADWKFGRMSIHRAEANASTYYPIATTLPVSFTYGSKSPSALVSDLNAIANIVSTAKTRIDDAPHIFARAHALRHWYGYDEDTRGNLDNRAPVHFIRRGSRLVVRGKDVKLGWGFATLARDDQGVNYDGYTYSRTEQIIDGDKVDTREVYLDSYPDLYPDRLYFLFGDVYYAEELLS
;
A
#
# COMPACT_ATOMS: atom_id res chain seq x y z
N MET A 1 -43.97 13.47 -37.77
CA MET A 1 -44.51 12.30 -37.04
C MET A 1 -43.37 11.31 -36.90
N TYR A 2 -42.79 11.23 -35.70
CA TYR A 2 -41.82 10.18 -35.33
C TYR A 2 -42.56 9.28 -34.34
N GLU A 3 -43.00 8.11 -34.81
CA GLU A 3 -43.61 7.09 -33.97
C GLU A 3 -42.51 6.33 -33.24
N ILE A 4 -42.58 6.42 -31.91
CA ILE A 4 -41.90 5.61 -30.91
C ILE A 4 -40.40 5.91 -30.76
N ASN A 5 -40.13 6.90 -29.90
CA ASN A 5 -38.86 6.98 -29.18
C ASN A 5 -38.71 5.74 -28.29
N PRO A 6 -37.51 5.17 -28.14
CA PRO A 6 -37.26 4.11 -27.17
C PRO A 6 -37.39 4.71 -25.78
N THR A 7 -38.56 4.55 -25.19
CA THR A 7 -38.76 4.69 -23.76
C THR A 7 -38.19 3.43 -23.13
N PHE A 8 -37.13 3.58 -22.34
CA PHE A 8 -36.88 2.59 -21.30
C PHE A 8 -38.03 2.74 -20.31
N SER A 9 -39.04 1.90 -20.44
CA SER A 9 -40.00 1.65 -19.39
C SER A 9 -39.47 0.56 -18.48
N ASP A 10 -39.58 0.76 -17.16
CA ASP A 10 -39.54 -0.37 -16.22
C ASP A 10 -40.79 -1.26 -16.40
N ALA A 11 -40.90 -2.33 -15.63
CA ALA A 11 -42.06 -3.22 -15.63
C ALA A 11 -43.41 -2.51 -15.34
N ASP A 12 -43.38 -1.25 -14.86
CA ASP A 12 -44.53 -0.40 -14.53
C ASP A 12 -44.68 0.81 -15.49
N ASP A 13 -44.03 0.78 -16.67
CA ASP A 13 -44.05 1.84 -17.69
C ASP A 13 -43.44 3.21 -17.27
N GLN A 14 -42.58 3.24 -16.24
CA GLN A 14 -41.86 4.47 -15.85
C GLN A 14 -40.68 4.78 -16.78
N ILE A 15 -40.62 6.01 -17.29
CA ILE A 15 -39.56 6.47 -18.18
C ILE A 15 -38.26 6.66 -17.39
N ILE A 16 -37.21 5.91 -17.73
CA ILE A 16 -35.87 6.13 -17.17
C ILE A 16 -35.37 7.52 -17.55
N SER A 17 -34.96 8.29 -16.53
CA SER A 17 -34.54 9.66 -16.73
C SER A 17 -33.13 9.75 -17.31
N SER A 18 -32.81 10.85 -18.00
CA SER A 18 -31.42 11.14 -18.37
C SER A 18 -30.50 11.29 -17.16
N GLY A 19 -31.06 11.51 -15.96
CA GLY A 19 -30.33 11.53 -14.70
C GLY A 19 -29.78 10.17 -14.32
N ASP A 20 -30.59 9.11 -14.47
CA ASP A 20 -30.20 7.75 -14.11
C ASP A 20 -29.11 7.20 -15.03
N LEU A 21 -29.25 7.43 -16.34
CA LEU A 21 -28.21 7.08 -17.31
C LEU A 21 -26.89 7.82 -17.05
N ARG A 22 -26.96 9.06 -16.53
CA ARG A 22 -25.77 9.82 -16.12
C ARG A 22 -25.12 9.20 -14.88
N ILE A 23 -25.89 8.70 -13.92
CA ILE A 23 -25.36 7.98 -12.75
C ILE A 23 -24.68 6.68 -13.18
N ILE A 24 -25.31 5.89 -14.05
CA ILE A 24 -24.71 4.64 -14.58
C ILE A 24 -23.37 4.93 -15.26
N ARG A 25 -23.31 5.99 -16.09
CA ARG A 25 -22.07 6.45 -16.72
C ARG A 25 -21.00 6.82 -15.68
N GLN A 26 -21.36 7.58 -14.65
CA GLN A 26 -20.43 7.98 -13.59
C GLN A 26 -19.92 6.78 -12.78
N ASN A 27 -20.78 5.81 -12.49
CA ASN A 27 -20.38 4.61 -11.76
C ASN A 27 -19.46 3.72 -12.60
N ALA A 28 -19.70 3.59 -13.91
CA ALA A 28 -18.80 2.89 -14.82
C ALA A 28 -17.42 3.55 -14.91
N MET A 29 -17.36 4.88 -14.93
CA MET A 29 -16.09 5.63 -14.83
C MET A 29 -15.37 5.34 -13.51
N LEU A 30 -16.12 5.34 -12.41
CA LEU A 30 -15.56 5.12 -11.08
C LEU A 30 -14.93 3.72 -10.98
N VAL A 31 -15.63 2.67 -11.42
CA VAL A 31 -15.07 1.31 -11.35
C VAL A 31 -13.89 1.10 -12.30
N ASP A 32 -13.86 1.76 -13.47
CA ASP A 32 -12.69 1.75 -14.35
C ASP A 32 -11.49 2.41 -13.67
N ALA A 33 -11.67 3.63 -13.13
CA ALA A 33 -10.61 4.34 -12.42
C ALA A 33 -10.10 3.55 -11.20
N LEU A 34 -10.99 2.96 -10.40
CA LEU A 34 -10.63 2.18 -9.21
C LEU A 34 -9.97 0.82 -9.53
N SER A 35 -10.15 0.31 -10.75
CA SER A 35 -9.45 -0.90 -11.19
C SER A 35 -7.97 -0.66 -11.53
N PHE A 36 -7.52 0.60 -11.54
CA PHE A 36 -6.11 0.96 -11.46
C PHE A 36 -5.74 1.17 -10.00
N ARG A 37 -4.80 0.35 -9.49
CA ARG A 37 -4.49 0.36 -8.07
C ARG A 37 -3.00 0.12 -7.84
N PRO A 38 -2.26 1.14 -7.39
CA PRO A 38 -0.85 0.95 -7.08
C PRO A 38 -0.69 0.11 -5.81
N VAL A 39 0.35 -0.70 -5.80
CA VAL A 39 0.70 -1.56 -4.66
C VAL A 39 1.72 -0.82 -3.77
N PRO A 40 1.46 -0.70 -2.46
CA PRO A 40 2.42 -0.12 -1.52
C PRO A 40 3.73 -0.93 -1.51
N MET A 41 4.86 -0.25 -1.37
CA MET A 41 6.13 -0.96 -1.18
C MET A 41 6.19 -1.58 0.21
N LEU A 42 6.71 -2.81 0.29
CA LEU A 42 6.85 -3.51 1.56
C LEU A 42 8.18 -3.14 2.22
N ASP A 43 8.13 -2.48 3.37
CA ASP A 43 9.32 -2.10 4.12
C ASP A 43 9.97 -3.29 4.85
N ASN A 44 11.30 -3.42 4.69
CA ASN A 44 12.19 -4.40 5.32
C ASN A 44 13.33 -3.79 6.17
N SER A 45 13.30 -2.48 6.38
CA SER A 45 14.35 -1.74 7.09
C SER A 45 14.47 -2.20 8.54
N ALA A 46 15.69 -2.45 8.99
CA ALA A 46 16.00 -2.89 10.34
C ALA A 46 16.13 -1.73 11.35
N ALA A 47 16.13 -0.48 10.84
CA ALA A 47 16.41 0.73 11.61
C ALA A 47 17.74 0.68 12.41
N LEU A 48 18.71 -0.09 11.91
CA LEU A 48 20.06 -0.19 12.43
C LEU A 48 21.04 0.56 11.52
N ASP A 49 21.98 1.30 12.12
CA ASP A 49 23.01 2.06 11.41
C ASP A 49 24.21 1.17 11.04
N THR A 50 23.99 0.11 10.26
CA THR A 50 25.12 -0.60 9.64
C THR A 50 24.84 -0.78 8.16
N GLY A 51 25.88 -0.63 7.33
CA GLY A 51 25.82 -0.56 5.86
C GLY A 51 25.20 -1.75 5.10
N THR A 52 24.58 -2.72 5.78
CA THR A 52 24.12 -3.99 5.22
C THR A 52 22.63 -3.97 4.87
N PRO A 53 22.22 -4.30 3.63
CA PRO A 53 20.81 -4.47 3.25
C PRO A 53 20.08 -5.55 4.03
N GLY A 54 18.86 -5.24 4.48
CA GLY A 54 17.95 -6.16 5.16
C GLY A 54 18.08 -6.16 6.69
N PHE A 55 17.43 -7.14 7.31
CA PHE A 55 17.39 -7.28 8.75
C PHE A 55 18.53 -8.18 9.25
N TYR A 56 19.23 -7.77 10.32
CA TYR A 56 20.28 -8.57 10.97
C TYR A 56 20.38 -8.20 12.46
N LYS A 57 20.72 -9.16 13.32
CA LYS A 57 21.05 -8.94 14.73
C LYS A 57 21.93 -10.09 15.23
N SER A 58 22.93 -9.78 16.05
CA SER A 58 23.66 -10.82 16.79
C SER A 58 22.79 -11.33 17.95
N GLY A 59 22.53 -12.64 17.98
CA GLY A 59 21.79 -13.26 19.09
C GLY A 59 21.09 -14.56 18.68
N PRO A 60 20.88 -15.49 19.62
CA PRO A 60 20.33 -16.81 19.30
C PRO A 60 18.89 -16.76 18.79
N THR A 61 18.12 -15.76 19.24
CA THR A 61 16.74 -15.54 18.80
C THR A 61 16.45 -14.06 18.69
N PHE A 62 15.82 -13.64 17.61
CA PHE A 62 15.29 -12.30 17.47
C PHE A 62 14.12 -12.25 16.48
N ARG A 63 13.30 -11.20 16.58
CA ARG A 63 12.23 -10.93 15.65
C ARG A 63 12.78 -10.29 14.39
N ILE A 64 12.47 -10.86 13.22
CA ILE A 64 12.75 -10.26 11.92
C ILE A 64 11.67 -9.25 11.57
N ALA A 65 10.40 -9.65 11.71
CA ALA A 65 9.26 -8.80 11.40
C ALA A 65 8.01 -9.24 12.16
N LYS A 66 7.08 -8.32 12.37
CA LYS A 66 5.70 -8.62 12.77
C LYS A 66 4.76 -7.94 11.79
N TYR A 67 3.83 -8.71 11.25
CA TYR A 67 2.79 -8.25 10.35
C TYR A 67 1.40 -8.55 10.92
N TYR A 68 0.39 -7.91 10.37
CA TYR A 68 -1.02 -8.16 10.69
C TYR A 68 -1.84 -8.20 9.41
N PHE A 69 -2.88 -9.03 9.40
CA PHE A 69 -3.89 -9.03 8.34
C PHE A 69 -5.29 -9.19 8.94
N ARG A 70 -6.30 -8.67 8.24
CA ARG A 70 -7.71 -8.92 8.57
C ARG A 70 -8.23 -10.12 7.79
N PHE A 71 -8.70 -11.14 8.48
CA PHE A 71 -9.27 -12.33 7.86
C PHE A 71 -10.60 -12.00 7.17
N ARG A 72 -10.76 -12.47 5.94
CA ARG A 72 -11.96 -12.27 5.12
C ARG A 72 -12.46 -13.61 4.59
N ALA A 73 -13.75 -13.67 4.28
CA ALA A 73 -14.34 -14.85 3.67
C ALA A 73 -13.60 -15.23 2.38
N GLY A 74 -13.36 -16.52 2.17
CA GLY A 74 -12.65 -17.06 1.01
C GLY A 74 -11.13 -17.14 1.14
N MET A 75 -10.51 -16.48 2.12
CA MET A 75 -9.07 -16.61 2.37
C MET A 75 -8.73 -18.00 2.91
N THR A 76 -7.81 -18.69 2.26
CA THR A 76 -7.40 -20.05 2.64
C THR A 76 -5.93 -20.18 2.95
N THR A 77 -5.09 -19.28 2.44
CA THR A 77 -3.63 -19.36 2.57
C THR A 77 -3.00 -18.04 2.98
N LEU A 78 -1.99 -18.13 3.83
CA LEU A 78 -0.98 -17.10 4.04
C LEU A 78 0.27 -17.48 3.26
N THR A 79 0.82 -16.55 2.48
CA THR A 79 2.08 -16.72 1.76
C THR A 79 3.10 -15.71 2.22
N ILE A 80 4.30 -16.19 2.56
CA ILE A 80 5.46 -15.37 2.91
C ILE A 80 6.61 -15.74 1.98
N LYS A 81 7.23 -14.74 1.38
CA LYS A 81 8.40 -14.89 0.52
C LYS A 81 9.57 -14.11 1.08
N GLY A 82 10.79 -14.58 0.83
CA GLY A 82 11.98 -13.90 1.31
C GLY A 82 13.28 -14.59 0.92
N ARG A 83 14.38 -14.15 1.54
CA ARG A 83 15.70 -14.78 1.47
C ARG A 83 16.44 -14.61 2.79
N THR A 84 17.44 -15.45 3.02
CA THR A 84 18.32 -15.34 4.18
C THR A 84 19.75 -15.78 3.86
N THR A 85 20.73 -15.02 4.32
CA THR A 85 22.17 -15.38 4.22
C THR A 85 22.72 -15.95 5.53
N ALA A 86 21.86 -16.27 6.49
CA ALA A 86 22.30 -16.80 7.77
C ALA A 86 22.95 -18.19 7.65
N PRO A 87 23.88 -18.56 8.56
CA PRO A 87 24.53 -19.86 8.53
C PRO A 87 23.58 -21.05 8.70
N SER A 88 24.04 -22.25 8.35
CA SER A 88 23.26 -23.50 8.31
C SER A 88 22.72 -24.04 9.64
N GLY A 89 22.94 -23.35 10.76
CA GLY A 89 22.35 -23.66 12.07
C GLY A 89 21.16 -22.76 12.44
N VAL A 90 20.81 -21.81 11.59
CA VAL A 90 19.75 -20.83 11.82
C VAL A 90 18.50 -21.21 11.02
N THR A 91 17.34 -20.97 11.62
CA THR A 91 16.03 -21.15 10.97
C THR A 91 15.23 -19.86 11.02
N VAL A 92 14.43 -19.63 9.98
CA VAL A 92 13.36 -18.62 9.99
C VAL A 92 12.07 -19.33 10.38
N LYS A 93 11.45 -18.90 11.48
CA LYS A 93 10.19 -19.46 11.98
C LYS A 93 9.07 -18.45 11.88
N ILE A 94 7.91 -18.93 11.45
CA ILE A 94 6.70 -18.14 11.28
C ILE A 94 5.67 -18.62 12.29
N TYR A 95 5.12 -17.68 13.07
CA TYR A 95 4.09 -17.93 14.07
C TYR A 95 2.83 -17.14 13.71
N LEU A 96 1.67 -17.74 13.92
CA LEU A 96 0.38 -17.11 13.64
C LEU A 96 -0.42 -16.95 14.91
N ASN A 97 -1.14 -15.83 15.00
CA ASN A 97 -1.97 -15.53 16.15
C ASN A 97 -1.20 -15.56 17.48
N ASP A 98 0.06 -15.12 17.45
CA ASP A 98 1.01 -15.17 18.56
C ASP A 98 1.09 -16.58 19.21
N SER A 99 0.91 -17.64 18.40
CA SER A 99 1.02 -19.02 18.84
C SER A 99 2.42 -19.31 19.39
N GLY A 100 2.51 -20.13 20.44
CA GLY A 100 3.79 -20.65 20.93
C GLY A 100 4.46 -21.63 19.96
N THR A 101 3.70 -22.18 19.01
CA THR A 101 4.15 -23.16 18.02
C THR A 101 4.31 -22.49 16.65
N ALA A 102 5.44 -22.75 15.98
CA ALA A 102 5.67 -22.24 14.63
C ALA A 102 4.73 -22.93 13.62
N SER A 103 4.05 -22.15 12.79
CA SER A 103 3.25 -22.61 11.67
C SER A 103 4.11 -23.04 10.47
N ALA A 104 5.34 -22.51 10.37
CA ALA A 104 6.33 -22.94 9.39
C ALA A 104 7.76 -22.71 9.89
N THR A 105 8.69 -23.53 9.40
CA THR A 105 10.12 -23.42 9.66
C THR A 105 10.88 -23.53 8.35
N ILE A 106 11.77 -22.56 8.08
CA ILE A 106 12.63 -22.50 6.91
C ILE A 106 14.08 -22.61 7.37
N SER A 107 14.86 -23.52 6.80
CA SER A 107 16.30 -23.63 7.05
C SER A 107 17.07 -22.53 6.33
N ALA A 108 18.06 -21.91 6.98
CA ALA A 108 19.02 -21.01 6.33
C ALA A 108 20.28 -21.77 5.86
N PRO A 109 21.08 -21.23 4.92
CA PRO A 109 20.78 -20.08 4.06
C PRO A 109 19.79 -20.42 2.95
N GLN A 110 19.09 -19.41 2.43
CA GLN A 110 18.21 -19.52 1.25
C GLN A 110 18.40 -18.30 0.37
N THR A 111 18.75 -18.50 -0.90
CA THR A 111 18.77 -17.42 -1.91
C THR A 111 17.37 -16.90 -2.19
N SER A 112 16.35 -17.75 -2.05
CA SER A 112 14.94 -17.39 -1.97
C SER A 112 14.14 -18.49 -1.26
N PHE A 113 13.04 -18.14 -0.63
CA PHE A 113 12.06 -19.10 -0.09
C PHE A 113 10.64 -18.61 -0.33
N THR A 114 9.70 -19.55 -0.44
CA THR A 114 8.26 -19.31 -0.35
C THR A 114 7.70 -20.28 0.68
N SER A 115 7.02 -19.74 1.68
CA SER A 115 6.30 -20.51 2.69
C SER A 115 4.81 -20.24 2.56
N THR A 116 4.03 -21.31 2.35
CA THR A 116 2.57 -21.25 2.26
C THR A 116 1.98 -21.98 3.45
N ILE A 117 1.17 -21.27 4.23
CA ILE A 117 0.51 -21.79 5.43
C ILE A 117 -0.99 -21.81 5.16
N THR A 118 -1.61 -22.98 5.32
CA THR A 118 -3.06 -23.12 5.26
C THR A 118 -3.69 -22.47 6.49
N ILE A 119 -4.54 -21.46 6.28
CA ILE A 119 -5.27 -20.75 7.33
C ILE A 119 -6.76 -21.09 7.35
N SER A 120 -7.28 -21.71 6.28
CA SER A 120 -8.62 -22.30 6.31
C SER A 120 -8.70 -23.40 7.36
N GLY A 121 -9.67 -23.30 8.27
CA GLY A 121 -9.87 -24.29 9.34
C GLY A 121 -9.13 -23.97 10.65
N LEU A 122 -8.37 -22.88 10.74
CA LEU A 122 -7.75 -22.43 12.00
C LEU A 122 -8.73 -21.73 12.97
N GLY A 123 -10.03 -21.71 12.65
CA GLY A 123 -11.07 -21.11 13.50
C GLY A 123 -11.13 -19.58 13.46
N PHE A 124 -10.43 -18.93 12.52
CA PHE A 124 -10.50 -17.47 12.36
C PHE A 124 -11.88 -17.02 11.88
N THR A 125 -12.37 -15.93 12.46
CA THR A 125 -13.66 -15.32 12.09
C THR A 125 -13.46 -14.15 11.13
N VAL A 126 -14.45 -13.91 10.27
CA VAL A 126 -14.42 -12.78 9.32
C VAL A 126 -14.31 -11.47 10.12
N GLY A 127 -13.36 -10.63 9.74
CA GLY A 127 -13.06 -9.37 10.40
C GLY A 127 -12.03 -9.47 11.52
N GLN A 128 -11.63 -10.67 11.94
CA GLN A 128 -10.58 -10.86 12.93
C GLN A 128 -9.23 -10.39 12.39
N ILE A 129 -8.49 -9.64 13.19
CA ILE A 129 -7.15 -9.17 12.86
C ILE A 129 -6.12 -10.11 13.49
N ILE A 130 -5.31 -10.76 12.65
CA ILE A 130 -4.40 -11.84 13.01
C ILE A 130 -2.94 -11.36 12.93
N PRO A 131 -2.15 -11.48 14.02
CA PRO A 131 -0.71 -11.24 13.98
C PRO A 131 0.04 -12.38 13.29
N ILE A 132 1.10 -12.01 12.58
CA ILE A 132 2.11 -12.87 12.00
C ILE A 132 3.45 -12.44 12.59
N LEU A 133 4.13 -13.36 13.26
CA LEU A 133 5.45 -13.10 13.83
C LEU A 133 6.50 -13.94 13.12
N ILE A 134 7.54 -13.29 12.61
CA ILE A 134 8.66 -13.94 11.92
C ILE A 134 9.91 -13.76 12.78
N LYS A 135 10.56 -14.87 13.15
CA LYS A 135 11.77 -14.89 13.97
C LYS A 135 12.91 -15.62 13.27
N ALA A 136 14.14 -15.19 13.56
CA ALA A 136 15.31 -16.02 13.39
C ALA A 136 15.57 -16.78 14.70
N GLU A 137 15.83 -18.08 14.61
CA GLU A 137 16.18 -18.93 15.76
C GLU A 137 17.35 -19.86 15.42
N GLY A 138 18.34 -19.93 16.30
CA GLY A 138 19.50 -20.81 16.18
C GLY A 138 20.79 -20.17 16.71
N SER A 139 21.74 -20.99 17.15
CA SER A 139 23.08 -20.53 17.51
C SER A 139 23.88 -20.26 16.23
N GLY A 140 24.33 -19.02 16.02
CA GLY A 140 25.14 -18.66 14.84
C GLY A 140 24.68 -17.43 14.07
N ASN A 141 23.62 -16.74 14.52
CA ASN A 141 23.27 -15.44 13.95
C ASN A 141 24.38 -14.41 14.19
N THR A 142 24.92 -13.87 13.11
CA THR A 142 25.93 -12.80 13.10
C THR A 142 25.31 -11.48 12.66
N SER A 143 25.99 -10.36 12.92
CA SER A 143 25.63 -9.04 12.37
C SER A 143 25.80 -8.93 10.85
N THR A 144 26.32 -9.98 10.19
CA THR A 144 26.49 -10.06 8.73
C THR A 144 25.42 -10.92 8.05
N ALA A 145 24.64 -11.69 8.82
CA ALA A 145 23.55 -12.51 8.31
C ALA A 145 22.33 -11.64 8.02
N THR A 146 21.84 -11.67 6.78
CA THR A 146 20.70 -10.85 6.35
C THR A 146 19.43 -11.69 6.24
N PHE A 147 18.31 -11.10 6.65
CA PHE A 147 16.97 -11.64 6.48
C PHE A 147 16.15 -10.60 5.74
N TYR A 148 15.47 -11.03 4.67
CA TYR A 148 14.71 -10.14 3.81
C TYR A 148 13.37 -10.77 3.49
N ILE A 149 12.26 -10.11 3.82
CA ILE A 149 10.91 -10.56 3.51
C ILE A 149 10.46 -9.81 2.26
N THR A 150 10.32 -10.50 1.14
CA THR A 150 9.97 -9.84 -0.12
C THR A 150 8.46 -9.69 -0.31
N SER A 151 7.66 -10.53 0.34
CA SER A 151 6.21 -10.44 0.30
C SER A 151 5.58 -11.12 1.52
N CYS A 152 4.47 -10.56 2.00
CA CYS A 152 3.59 -11.19 2.99
C CYS A 152 2.14 -10.86 2.63
N TYR A 153 1.35 -11.85 2.25
CA TYR A 153 -0.03 -11.66 1.82
C TYR A 153 -0.89 -12.90 2.08
N VAL A 154 -2.20 -12.67 2.19
CA VAL A 154 -3.22 -13.72 2.34
C VAL A 154 -4.14 -13.76 1.12
N GLY A 155 -4.60 -14.95 0.76
CA GLY A 155 -5.51 -15.16 -0.37
C GLY A 155 -5.97 -16.62 -0.52
N PRO A 156 -6.75 -16.92 -1.56
CA PRO A 156 -7.31 -15.97 -2.52
C PRO A 156 -8.41 -15.11 -1.89
N ILE A 157 -8.62 -13.92 -2.44
CA ILE A 157 -9.82 -13.11 -2.26
C ILE A 157 -10.59 -13.15 -3.57
N SER A 158 -11.83 -13.60 -3.54
CA SER A 158 -12.67 -13.71 -4.73
C SER A 158 -14.13 -13.39 -4.41
N LYS A 159 -14.85 -12.89 -5.42
CA LYS A 159 -16.31 -12.80 -5.43
C LYS A 159 -16.82 -13.73 -6.53
N SER A 160 -17.85 -14.51 -6.27
CA SER A 160 -18.51 -15.37 -7.27
C SER A 160 -19.72 -14.66 -7.88
N GLY A 161 -20.35 -15.26 -8.90
CA GLY A 161 -21.62 -14.77 -9.46
C GLY A 161 -21.50 -13.54 -10.34
N TRP A 162 -20.47 -13.45 -11.20
CA TRP A 162 -20.36 -12.39 -12.21
C TRP A 162 -21.58 -12.42 -13.15
N PRO A 163 -22.40 -11.37 -13.23
CA PRO A 163 -23.62 -11.36 -14.05
C PRO A 163 -23.36 -11.17 -15.55
N GLY A 164 -22.12 -10.88 -15.96
CA GLY A 164 -21.79 -10.48 -17.33
C GLY A 164 -22.26 -9.06 -17.66
N VAL A 165 -21.74 -8.50 -18.75
CA VAL A 165 -22.27 -7.24 -19.31
C VAL A 165 -23.27 -7.54 -20.43
N PRO A 166 -24.35 -6.75 -20.56
CA PRO A 166 -25.29 -6.90 -21.66
C PRO A 166 -24.71 -6.39 -22.99
N THR A 167 -25.29 -6.86 -24.10
CA THR A 167 -25.22 -6.18 -25.40
C THR A 167 -26.56 -5.52 -25.66
N PHE A 168 -26.53 -4.23 -26.02
CA PHE A 168 -27.69 -3.46 -26.41
C PHE A 168 -27.82 -3.44 -27.94
N SER A 169 -29.05 -3.51 -28.42
CA SER A 169 -29.48 -3.18 -29.78
C SER A 169 -30.73 -2.30 -29.68
N VAL A 170 -31.16 -1.69 -30.79
CA VAL A 170 -32.37 -0.87 -30.80
C VAL A 170 -33.62 -1.67 -30.38
N SER A 171 -33.63 -2.99 -30.65
CA SER A 171 -34.73 -3.88 -30.25
C SER A 171 -34.58 -4.47 -28.84
N THR A 172 -33.48 -4.22 -28.14
CA THR A 172 -33.22 -4.73 -26.78
C THR A 172 -32.90 -3.63 -25.77
N LEU A 173 -33.33 -2.40 -26.03
CA LEU A 173 -33.33 -1.32 -25.04
C LEU A 173 -34.47 -1.57 -24.02
N ASN A 174 -34.21 -2.44 -23.04
CA ASN A 174 -35.19 -2.81 -22.02
C ASN A 174 -34.59 -2.81 -20.61
N GLU A 175 -35.47 -2.83 -19.61
CA GLU A 175 -35.11 -2.80 -18.19
C GLU A 175 -34.18 -3.94 -17.79
N THR A 176 -34.43 -5.17 -18.28
CA THR A 176 -33.62 -6.35 -17.96
C THR A 176 -32.14 -6.14 -18.31
N LYS A 177 -31.85 -5.56 -19.47
CA LYS A 177 -30.47 -5.28 -19.89
C LYS A 177 -29.83 -4.17 -19.07
N LEU A 178 -30.58 -3.13 -18.70
CA LEU A 178 -30.07 -2.09 -17.82
C LEU A 178 -29.79 -2.60 -16.40
N ASN A 179 -30.70 -3.38 -15.82
CA ASN A 179 -30.50 -4.01 -14.51
C ASN A 179 -29.30 -4.96 -14.52
N GLN A 180 -29.06 -5.67 -15.62
CA GLN A 180 -27.86 -6.48 -15.80
C GLN A 180 -26.58 -5.61 -15.79
N LEU A 181 -26.59 -4.46 -16.49
CA LEU A 181 -25.45 -3.53 -16.49
C LEU A 181 -25.19 -2.94 -15.09
N CYS A 182 -26.24 -2.50 -14.38
CA CYS A 182 -26.12 -2.01 -13.01
C CYS A 182 -25.55 -3.08 -12.09
N SER A 183 -26.08 -4.31 -12.16
CA SER A 183 -25.57 -5.45 -11.39
C SER A 183 -24.11 -5.77 -11.70
N ALA A 184 -23.68 -5.60 -12.96
CA ALA A 184 -22.29 -5.77 -13.36
C ALA A 184 -21.39 -4.68 -12.76
N ILE A 185 -21.82 -3.42 -12.77
CA ILE A 185 -21.10 -2.31 -12.13
C ILE A 185 -20.96 -2.55 -10.63
N ASP A 186 -22.06 -2.88 -9.94
CA ASP A 186 -22.08 -3.16 -8.51
C ASP A 186 -21.17 -4.34 -8.17
N TRP A 187 -21.21 -5.40 -9.00
CA TRP A 187 -20.32 -6.54 -8.80
C TRP A 187 -18.86 -6.15 -8.90
N VAL A 188 -18.47 -5.32 -9.89
CA VAL A 188 -17.08 -4.83 -10.04
C VAL A 188 -16.70 -3.96 -8.85
N TYR A 189 -17.57 -3.05 -8.43
CA TYR A 189 -17.33 -2.21 -7.26
C TYR A 189 -17.10 -3.05 -5.99
N ASP A 190 -17.99 -4.00 -5.71
CA ASP A 190 -17.84 -4.92 -4.59
C ASP A 190 -16.53 -5.71 -4.67
N ARG A 191 -16.18 -6.17 -5.87
CA ARG A 191 -14.95 -6.92 -6.11
C ARG A 191 -13.69 -6.11 -5.83
N LEU A 192 -13.72 -4.81 -6.12
CA LEU A 192 -12.65 -3.87 -5.79
C LEU A 192 -12.62 -3.59 -4.27
N ASN A 193 -13.78 -3.43 -3.65
CA ASN A 193 -13.92 -3.12 -2.23
C ASN A 193 -13.47 -4.24 -1.29
N ILE A 194 -13.68 -5.51 -1.65
CA ILE A 194 -13.24 -6.62 -0.79
C ILE A 194 -11.72 -6.68 -0.60
N VAL A 195 -10.94 -6.00 -1.45
CA VAL A 195 -9.48 -5.90 -1.36
C VAL A 195 -9.10 -4.59 -0.68
N PRO A 196 -8.49 -4.62 0.52
CA PRO A 196 -8.16 -3.42 1.28
C PRO A 196 -6.97 -2.63 0.72
N PHE A 197 -7.00 -1.31 0.88
CA PHE A 197 -5.82 -0.48 0.72
C PHE A 197 -5.02 -0.60 2.00
N VAL A 198 -3.82 -1.14 1.89
CA VAL A 198 -2.91 -1.28 3.01
C VAL A 198 -1.99 -0.06 3.02
N PRO A 199 -1.72 0.54 4.17
CA PRO A 199 -0.86 1.71 4.22
C PRO A 199 0.60 1.33 3.98
N ASN A 200 1.37 2.34 3.62
CA ASN A 200 2.81 2.30 3.69
C ASN A 200 3.26 2.70 5.11
N ARG A 201 4.45 2.25 5.52
CA ARG A 201 5.16 2.90 6.62
C ARG A 201 6.16 3.90 6.03
N THR A 202 6.15 5.11 6.56
CA THR A 202 7.18 6.10 6.20
C THR A 202 8.49 5.78 6.91
N THR A 203 9.59 6.35 6.43
CA THR A 203 10.78 6.54 7.26
C THR A 203 10.96 8.04 7.41
N LYS A 204 10.34 8.65 8.43
CA LYS A 204 10.39 10.10 8.63
C LYS A 204 11.76 10.57 9.11
N VAL A 205 12.49 9.80 9.92
CA VAL A 205 13.81 10.22 10.42
C VAL A 205 14.75 9.02 10.46
N GLN A 206 15.56 8.86 9.41
CA GLN A 206 16.80 8.10 9.50
C GLN A 206 17.97 9.06 9.69
N LEU A 207 18.78 8.83 10.71
CA LEU A 207 19.99 9.61 10.94
C LEU A 207 21.03 9.30 9.86
N LEU A 208 21.65 10.35 9.35
CA LEU A 208 22.77 10.28 8.43
C LEU A 208 24.05 10.71 9.16
N GLN A 209 25.18 10.21 8.68
CA GLN A 209 26.48 10.59 9.20
C GLN A 209 27.05 11.81 8.46
N PHE A 210 28.02 12.47 9.10
CA PHE A 210 28.79 13.60 8.53
C PHE A 210 30.12 13.14 7.89
N ARG A 211 30.52 11.89 8.15
CA ARG A 211 31.76 11.27 7.65
C ARG A 211 31.58 10.84 6.20
N SER A 212 32.64 10.41 5.52
CA SER A 212 32.49 9.81 4.19
C SER A 212 31.94 8.39 4.28
N GLY A 213 31.02 8.01 3.41
CA GLY A 213 30.44 6.66 3.41
C GLY A 213 29.04 6.61 2.82
N SER A 214 28.47 5.40 2.77
CA SER A 214 27.08 5.15 2.38
C SER A 214 26.35 4.47 3.53
N TRP A 215 25.17 4.97 3.87
CA TRP A 215 24.32 4.45 4.94
C TRP A 215 22.94 4.13 4.42
N PRO A 216 22.37 3.01 4.87
CA PRO A 216 21.04 2.66 4.45
C PRO A 216 20.01 3.54 5.11
N VAL A 217 19.06 3.98 4.29
CA VAL A 217 17.95 4.80 4.73
C VAL A 217 16.67 4.00 4.72
N TRP A 218 16.42 3.28 3.64
CA TRP A 218 15.21 2.50 3.48
C TRP A 218 15.47 1.27 2.63
N PHE A 219 14.90 0.15 3.05
CA PHE A 219 14.90 -1.09 2.30
C PHE A 219 13.49 -1.60 2.17
N GLY A 220 13.13 -2.06 0.99
CA GLY A 220 11.85 -2.70 0.82
C GLY A 220 11.76 -3.47 -0.47
N THR A 221 10.53 -3.77 -0.84
CA THR A 221 10.24 -4.35 -2.14
C THR A 221 9.14 -3.60 -2.86
N VAL A 222 9.26 -3.58 -4.18
CA VAL A 222 8.25 -3.06 -5.09
C VAL A 222 7.72 -4.19 -5.95
N GLN A 223 6.40 -4.23 -6.12
CA GLN A 223 5.74 -5.18 -7.00
C GLN A 223 5.38 -4.49 -8.31
N ARG A 224 5.84 -5.03 -9.43
CA ARG A 224 5.27 -4.68 -10.74
C ARG A 224 3.99 -5.49 -10.87
N GLY A 225 2.87 -4.84 -10.60
CA GLY A 225 1.58 -5.51 -10.60
C GLY A 225 1.18 -5.81 -12.04
N PHE A 226 0.64 -4.82 -12.71
CA PHE A 226 0.14 -4.90 -14.07
C PHE A 226 0.67 -3.68 -14.84
N ASP A 227 -0.01 -2.55 -14.73
CA ASP A 227 0.36 -1.28 -15.38
C ASP A 227 1.40 -0.48 -14.57
N GLU A 228 1.82 -0.96 -13.39
CA GLU A 228 2.81 -0.27 -12.56
C GLU A 228 4.24 -0.42 -13.09
N ASP A 229 4.58 0.31 -14.14
CA ASP A 229 5.87 0.26 -14.83
C ASP A 229 6.97 1.12 -14.20
N VAL A 230 6.68 1.89 -13.16
CA VAL A 230 7.67 2.69 -12.43
C VAL A 230 7.55 2.53 -10.92
N ALA A 231 8.66 2.70 -10.22
CA ALA A 231 8.73 2.89 -8.78
C ALA A 231 8.97 4.39 -8.52
N VAL A 232 8.12 4.99 -7.69
CA VAL A 232 8.28 6.39 -7.26
C VAL A 232 8.81 6.39 -5.82
N VAL A 233 9.93 7.06 -5.61
CA VAL A 233 10.54 7.26 -4.29
C VAL A 233 10.66 8.76 -4.04
N GLU A 234 9.92 9.27 -3.05
CA GLU A 234 9.94 10.68 -2.66
C GLU A 234 10.41 10.83 -1.23
N GLY A 235 11.19 11.87 -1.00
CA GLY A 235 11.76 12.14 0.30
C GLY A 235 12.38 13.51 0.40
N GLY A 236 13.07 13.70 1.52
CA GLY A 236 13.89 14.88 1.74
C GLY A 236 15.06 14.56 2.64
N PHE A 237 16.07 15.41 2.61
CA PHE A 237 17.17 15.34 3.56
C PHE A 237 17.45 16.70 4.17
N THR A 238 17.76 16.66 5.45
CA THR A 238 18.31 17.79 6.19
C THR A 238 19.80 17.55 6.34
N ASN A 239 20.60 18.32 5.61
CA ASN A 239 22.04 18.25 5.68
C ASN A 239 22.56 19.34 6.63
N VAL A 240 23.26 18.94 7.68
CA VAL A 240 23.72 19.86 8.72
C VAL A 240 25.11 20.41 8.42
N SER A 241 26.02 19.59 7.89
CA SER A 241 27.43 19.97 7.79
C SER A 241 28.18 19.43 6.57
N SER A 242 27.73 18.35 5.95
CA SER A 242 28.43 17.75 4.81
C SER A 242 28.30 18.65 3.57
N THR A 243 29.36 18.84 2.79
CA THR A 243 29.27 19.50 1.48
C THR A 243 29.03 18.50 0.34
N GLY A 244 28.96 17.22 0.70
CA GLY A 244 28.95 16.09 -0.22
C GLY A 244 27.77 15.12 -0.05
N LEU A 245 26.64 15.52 0.54
CA LEU A 245 25.54 14.58 0.77
C LEU A 245 24.72 14.35 -0.51
N ARG A 246 24.40 13.10 -0.83
CA ARG A 246 23.47 12.71 -1.91
C ARG A 246 22.75 11.41 -1.54
N TYR A 247 21.79 10.99 -2.37
CA TYR A 247 21.19 9.66 -2.26
C TYR A 247 21.67 8.74 -3.39
N LYS A 248 21.56 7.44 -3.14
CA LYS A 248 21.65 6.37 -4.16
C LYS A 248 20.43 5.46 -4.03
N ILE A 249 19.89 5.06 -5.18
CA ILE A 249 18.80 4.08 -5.21
C ILE A 249 19.23 2.88 -6.04
N TYR A 250 19.03 1.70 -5.47
CA TYR A 250 19.29 0.42 -6.11
C TYR A 250 17.99 -0.32 -6.35
N LEU A 251 17.87 -0.96 -7.51
CA LEU A 251 16.80 -1.87 -7.87
C LEU A 251 17.41 -3.24 -8.18
N ALA A 252 16.95 -4.28 -7.49
CA ALA A 252 17.46 -5.65 -7.62
C ALA A 252 19.01 -5.72 -7.54
N GLY A 253 19.60 -4.93 -6.64
CA GLY A 253 21.05 -4.86 -6.44
C GLY A 253 21.85 -3.98 -7.41
N SER A 254 21.21 -3.47 -8.47
CA SER A 254 21.86 -2.57 -9.44
C SER A 254 21.59 -1.10 -9.10
N LEU A 255 22.61 -0.25 -9.16
CA LEU A 255 22.45 1.20 -8.97
C LEU A 255 21.64 1.78 -10.15
N VAL A 256 20.48 2.36 -9.86
CA VAL A 256 19.56 2.90 -10.88
C VAL A 256 19.40 4.41 -10.81
N ALA A 257 19.66 5.03 -9.65
CA ALA A 257 19.63 6.48 -9.50
C ALA A 257 20.72 6.97 -8.54
N THR A 258 21.28 8.14 -8.83
CA THR A 258 22.20 8.86 -7.95
C THR A 258 21.79 10.33 -7.93
N GLY A 259 21.48 10.85 -6.75
CA GLY A 259 21.09 12.24 -6.58
C GLY A 259 22.25 13.19 -6.79
N ALA A 260 21.91 14.47 -7.04
CA ALA A 260 22.88 15.55 -7.01
C ALA A 260 23.55 15.65 -5.63
N THR A 261 24.79 16.13 -5.61
CA THR A 261 25.52 16.43 -4.38
C THR A 261 25.04 17.75 -3.78
N GLN A 262 24.81 17.74 -2.46
CA GLN A 262 24.09 18.79 -1.76
C GLN A 262 24.92 19.32 -0.62
N THR A 263 24.90 20.64 -0.48
CA THR A 263 25.53 21.39 0.61
C THR A 263 24.67 21.36 1.87
N PRO A 264 25.10 21.94 3.00
CA PRO A 264 24.24 22.10 4.17
C PRO A 264 22.95 22.86 3.82
N GLY A 265 21.82 22.34 4.27
CA GLY A 265 20.49 22.83 3.91
C GLY A 265 19.41 21.75 3.96
N TYR A 266 18.17 22.13 3.61
CA TYR A 266 17.06 21.20 3.41
C TYR A 266 16.77 21.07 1.92
N TYR A 267 16.54 19.85 1.47
CA TYR A 267 16.27 19.54 0.07
C TYR A 267 15.27 18.40 -0.02
N GLU A 268 14.36 18.53 -0.98
CA GLU A 268 13.41 17.48 -1.36
C GLU A 268 13.90 16.77 -2.63
N PHE A 269 13.48 15.52 -2.80
CA PHE A 269 13.70 14.78 -4.04
C PHE A 269 12.49 13.91 -4.37
N SER A 270 12.28 13.70 -5.66
CA SER A 270 11.34 12.75 -6.22
C SER A 270 12.04 12.02 -7.35
N GLU A 271 12.15 10.70 -7.22
CA GLU A 271 12.82 9.85 -8.19
C GLU A 271 11.85 8.83 -8.77
N THR A 272 11.86 8.72 -10.09
CA THR A 272 11.06 7.74 -10.85
C THR A 272 11.98 6.71 -11.48
N ILE A 273 11.84 5.46 -11.06
CA ILE A 273 12.71 4.35 -11.43
C ILE A 273 11.91 3.40 -12.33
N SER A 274 12.44 3.06 -13.51
CA SER A 274 11.79 2.10 -14.40
C SER A 274 11.74 0.69 -13.82
N LEU A 275 10.58 0.05 -13.86
CA LEU A 275 10.36 -1.36 -13.54
C LEU A 275 10.29 -2.25 -14.80
N SER A 276 10.67 -1.73 -15.98
CA SER A 276 10.64 -2.48 -17.24
C SER A 276 11.43 -3.80 -17.20
N GLY A 277 12.50 -3.87 -16.42
CA GLY A 277 13.30 -5.08 -16.19
C GLY A 277 12.71 -6.06 -15.16
N VAL A 278 11.61 -5.71 -14.49
CA VAL A 278 10.89 -6.55 -13.53
C VAL A 278 9.72 -7.19 -14.24
N ALA A 279 9.53 -8.50 -14.10
CA ALA A 279 8.38 -9.19 -14.72
C ALA A 279 7.06 -8.77 -14.04
N VAL A 280 5.99 -8.68 -14.83
CA VAL A 280 4.61 -8.47 -14.35
C VAL A 280 4.25 -9.58 -13.34
N GLY A 281 3.61 -9.20 -12.24
CA GLY A 281 3.29 -10.09 -11.11
C GLY A 281 4.48 -10.44 -10.20
N SER A 282 5.67 -9.92 -10.48
CA SER A 282 6.89 -10.17 -9.69
C SER A 282 7.27 -8.98 -8.82
N THR A 283 8.20 -9.24 -7.90
CA THR A 283 8.67 -8.28 -6.90
C THR A 283 10.17 -8.09 -7.03
N ALA A 284 10.63 -6.85 -6.90
CA ALA A 284 12.05 -6.49 -6.87
C ALA A 284 12.42 -5.80 -5.56
N GLU A 285 13.64 -6.01 -5.10
CA GLU A 285 14.18 -5.30 -3.93
C GLU A 285 14.57 -3.87 -4.31
N VAL A 286 14.23 -2.91 -3.46
CA VAL A 286 14.58 -1.50 -3.62
C VAL A 286 15.34 -1.06 -2.38
N TRP A 287 16.50 -0.46 -2.58
CA TRP A 287 17.35 0.03 -1.50
C TRP A 287 17.68 1.49 -1.71
N VAL A 288 17.44 2.31 -0.69
CA VAL A 288 17.75 3.73 -0.69
C VAL A 288 18.86 3.97 0.33
N TYR A 289 19.92 4.61 -0.12
CA TYR A 289 21.08 4.97 0.68
C TYR A 289 21.25 6.49 0.70
N GLY A 290 21.68 7.01 1.84
CA GLY A 290 22.35 8.31 1.91
C GLY A 290 23.85 8.11 1.77
N GLU A 291 24.50 8.89 0.93
CA GLU A 291 25.96 8.86 0.75
C GLU A 291 26.55 10.25 0.99
N VAL A 292 27.62 10.30 1.77
CA VAL A 292 28.45 11.49 1.90
C VAL A 292 29.76 11.24 1.15
N VAL A 293 29.94 11.93 0.03
CA VAL A 293 31.17 11.87 -0.77
C VAL A 293 32.24 12.86 -0.28
N THR A 294 31.80 13.98 0.32
CA THR A 294 32.65 15.02 0.89
C THR A 294 32.22 15.25 2.34
N PRO A 295 33.05 14.85 3.32
CA PRO A 295 32.70 14.94 4.73
C PRO A 295 32.58 16.40 5.18
N GLY A 296 31.69 16.62 6.15
CA GLY A 296 31.55 17.90 6.84
C GLY A 296 32.28 17.93 8.17
N PRO A 297 32.45 19.12 8.79
CA PRO A 297 32.89 19.19 10.18
C PRO A 297 31.92 18.42 11.08
N GLN A 298 32.46 17.72 12.08
CA GLN A 298 31.66 17.10 13.12
C GLN A 298 30.96 18.21 13.90
N ALA A 299 29.63 18.23 13.83
CA ALA A 299 28.82 19.05 14.72
C ALA A 299 28.43 18.18 15.92
N ASP A 300 28.81 18.58 17.13
CA ASP A 300 28.44 17.87 18.35
C ASP A 300 26.91 17.68 18.39
N TRP A 301 26.50 16.41 18.29
CA TRP A 301 25.11 15.93 18.38
C TRP A 301 24.13 16.39 17.29
N LYS A 302 24.60 16.97 16.17
CA LYS A 302 23.73 17.36 15.05
C LYS A 302 23.97 16.48 13.82
N PHE A 303 23.19 15.41 13.71
CA PHE A 303 23.20 14.51 12.56
C PHE A 303 22.35 15.06 11.41
N GLY A 304 22.83 14.83 10.18
CA GLY A 304 22.00 14.94 8.99
C GLY A 304 20.86 13.92 9.04
N ARG A 305 19.84 14.10 8.22
CA ARG A 305 18.65 13.23 8.20
C ARG A 305 18.21 12.97 6.79
N MET A 306 17.65 11.79 6.56
CA MET A 306 16.88 11.50 5.37
C MET A 306 15.53 10.93 5.76
N SER A 307 14.54 11.35 4.99
CA SER A 307 13.15 10.96 5.16
C SER A 307 12.64 10.38 3.85
N ILE A 308 11.94 9.24 3.90
CA ILE A 308 11.15 8.69 2.80
C ILE A 308 9.69 8.88 3.15
N HIS A 309 9.01 9.69 2.34
CA HIS A 309 7.62 10.06 2.54
C HIS A 309 6.67 9.25 1.67
N ARG A 310 7.12 8.83 0.48
CA ARG A 310 6.34 8.01 -0.44
C ARG A 310 7.26 6.99 -1.12
N ALA A 311 6.79 5.75 -1.17
CA ALA A 311 7.44 4.65 -1.85
C ALA A 311 6.34 3.71 -2.38
N GLU A 312 6.04 3.79 -3.68
CA GLU A 312 5.00 2.96 -4.30
C GLU A 312 5.30 2.63 -5.77
N ALA A 313 4.71 1.54 -6.27
CA ALA A 313 4.69 1.26 -7.70
C ALA A 313 3.60 2.11 -8.35
N ASN A 314 3.86 2.69 -9.53
CA ASN A 314 2.91 3.54 -10.25
C ASN A 314 3.03 3.28 -11.76
N ALA A 315 2.03 3.71 -12.52
CA ALA A 315 2.10 3.68 -13.98
C ALA A 315 3.10 4.71 -14.50
N SER A 316 3.80 4.36 -15.59
CA SER A 316 4.78 5.23 -16.25
C SER A 316 4.15 6.46 -16.93
N THR A 317 2.85 6.37 -17.23
CA THR A 317 2.00 7.46 -17.69
C THR A 317 0.76 7.53 -16.81
N TYR A 318 0.02 8.63 -16.84
CA TYR A 318 -1.28 8.70 -16.17
C TYR A 318 -2.12 7.49 -16.57
N TYR A 319 -2.76 6.85 -15.58
CA TYR A 319 -3.63 5.71 -15.83
C TYR A 319 -4.60 6.06 -16.97
N PRO A 320 -4.59 5.30 -18.08
CA PRO A 320 -5.47 5.57 -19.21
C PRO A 320 -6.89 5.21 -18.80
N ILE A 321 -7.58 6.14 -18.13
CA ILE A 321 -9.03 6.08 -17.95
C ILE A 321 -9.62 6.01 -19.36
N ALA A 322 -10.66 5.20 -19.56
CA ALA A 322 -11.31 5.04 -20.85
C ALA A 322 -11.49 6.39 -21.57
N THR A 323 -10.67 6.63 -22.61
CA THR A 323 -10.47 7.95 -23.22
C THR A 323 -11.69 8.43 -24.01
N THR A 324 -12.63 7.54 -24.31
CA THR A 324 -13.88 7.83 -25.01
C THR A 324 -15.06 7.47 -24.11
N LEU A 325 -15.34 8.34 -23.15
CA LEU A 325 -16.60 8.29 -22.45
C LEU A 325 -17.72 8.79 -23.36
N PRO A 326 -18.89 8.12 -23.36
CA PRO A 326 -20.07 8.67 -23.98
C PRO A 326 -20.35 10.10 -23.54
N VAL A 327 -20.81 10.94 -24.47
CA VAL A 327 -21.26 12.30 -24.16
C VAL A 327 -22.41 12.22 -23.14
N SER A 328 -22.40 13.10 -22.14
CA SER A 328 -23.41 13.15 -21.08
C SER A 328 -24.84 13.03 -21.63
N PHE A 329 -25.68 12.25 -20.97
CA PHE A 329 -27.07 12.04 -21.37
C PHE A 329 -27.88 13.32 -21.12
N THR A 330 -28.37 13.93 -22.20
CA THR A 330 -29.32 15.05 -22.14
C THR A 330 -30.65 14.59 -22.71
N TYR A 331 -31.75 14.86 -22.01
CA TYR A 331 -33.08 14.46 -22.46
C TYR A 331 -33.37 14.95 -23.89
N GLY A 332 -33.96 14.09 -24.72
CA GLY A 332 -34.36 14.42 -26.09
C GLY A 332 -33.22 14.64 -27.10
N SER A 333 -31.95 14.44 -26.71
CA SER A 333 -30.79 14.80 -27.55
C SER A 333 -30.17 13.66 -28.37
N LYS A 334 -30.59 12.40 -28.15
CA LYS A 334 -29.95 11.22 -28.76
C LYS A 334 -30.95 10.35 -29.52
N SER A 335 -30.52 9.85 -30.68
CA SER A 335 -31.26 8.82 -31.41
C SER A 335 -31.15 7.46 -30.71
N PRO A 336 -32.05 6.50 -30.99
CA PRO A 336 -32.00 5.14 -30.43
C PRO A 336 -30.66 4.45 -30.68
N SER A 337 -30.13 4.57 -31.89
CA SER A 337 -28.85 3.97 -32.27
C SER A 337 -27.66 4.63 -31.57
N ALA A 338 -27.71 5.94 -31.33
CA ALA A 338 -26.67 6.64 -30.57
C ALA A 338 -26.66 6.20 -29.10
N LEU A 339 -27.84 6.06 -28.50
CA LEU A 339 -28.01 5.56 -27.14
C LEU A 339 -27.53 4.11 -26.98
N VAL A 340 -27.83 3.24 -27.94
CA VAL A 340 -27.27 1.87 -28.00
C VAL A 340 -25.74 1.89 -28.03
N SER A 341 -25.15 2.76 -28.85
CA SER A 341 -23.69 2.90 -28.95
C SER A 341 -23.08 3.32 -27.61
N ASP A 342 -23.70 4.29 -26.93
CA ASP A 342 -23.24 4.77 -25.63
C ASP A 342 -23.33 3.71 -24.54
N LEU A 343 -24.45 2.97 -24.48
CA LEU A 343 -24.65 1.91 -23.49
C LEU A 343 -23.71 0.72 -23.72
N ASN A 344 -23.45 0.36 -24.98
CA ASN A 344 -22.45 -0.66 -25.31
C ASN A 344 -21.02 -0.19 -24.97
N ALA A 345 -20.71 1.11 -25.13
CA ALA A 345 -19.45 1.66 -24.68
C ALA A 345 -19.31 1.59 -23.15
N ILE A 346 -20.36 1.92 -22.39
CA ILE A 346 -20.38 1.76 -20.92
C ILE A 346 -20.19 0.29 -20.53
N ALA A 347 -20.92 -0.63 -21.15
CA ALA A 347 -20.76 -2.07 -20.93
C ALA A 347 -19.33 -2.54 -21.21
N ASN A 348 -18.70 -2.03 -22.27
CA ASN A 348 -17.32 -2.35 -22.61
C ASN A 348 -16.31 -1.81 -21.56
N ILE A 349 -16.54 -0.62 -21.01
CA ILE A 349 -15.73 -0.06 -19.92
C ILE A 349 -15.77 -1.00 -18.70
N VAL A 350 -16.97 -1.41 -18.29
CA VAL A 350 -17.16 -2.32 -17.14
C VAL A 350 -16.52 -3.68 -17.40
N SER A 351 -16.67 -4.22 -18.62
CA SER A 351 -16.00 -5.47 -19.02
C SER A 351 -14.48 -5.34 -19.00
N THR A 352 -13.94 -4.21 -19.45
CA THR A 352 -12.49 -3.95 -19.45
C THR A 352 -11.95 -3.86 -18.02
N ALA A 353 -12.66 -3.16 -17.13
CA ALA A 353 -12.31 -3.10 -15.71
C ALA A 353 -12.31 -4.49 -15.07
N LYS A 354 -13.30 -5.33 -15.40
CA LYS A 354 -13.37 -6.73 -14.95
C LYS A 354 -12.18 -7.55 -15.45
N THR A 355 -11.85 -7.47 -16.74
CA THR A 355 -10.69 -8.15 -17.33
C THR A 355 -9.39 -7.71 -16.64
N ARG A 356 -9.21 -6.40 -16.41
CA ARG A 356 -8.05 -5.87 -15.66
C ARG A 356 -7.94 -6.46 -14.26
N ILE A 357 -9.07 -6.58 -13.54
CA ILE A 357 -9.11 -7.19 -12.20
C ILE A 357 -8.70 -8.67 -12.24
N ASP A 358 -9.18 -9.42 -13.23
CA ASP A 358 -8.89 -10.84 -13.38
C ASP A 358 -7.43 -11.11 -13.78
N ASP A 359 -6.90 -10.28 -14.68
CA ASP A 359 -5.53 -10.38 -15.19
C ASP A 359 -4.48 -9.89 -14.18
N ALA A 360 -4.92 -9.21 -13.10
CA ALA A 360 -4.07 -8.73 -12.02
C ALA A 360 -4.37 -9.41 -10.66
N PRO A 361 -4.27 -10.75 -10.55
CA PRO A 361 -4.57 -11.47 -9.31
C PRO A 361 -3.61 -11.11 -8.16
N HIS A 362 -2.44 -10.57 -8.47
CA HIS A 362 -1.48 -10.07 -7.49
C HIS A 362 -1.86 -8.74 -6.84
N ILE A 363 -2.81 -8.01 -7.41
CA ILE A 363 -3.43 -6.82 -6.81
C ILE A 363 -4.76 -7.23 -6.18
N PHE A 364 -5.61 -7.90 -6.97
CA PHE A 364 -7.01 -8.04 -6.61
C PHE A 364 -7.36 -9.39 -5.95
N ALA A 365 -6.53 -10.42 -6.01
CA ALA A 365 -6.82 -11.71 -5.37
C ALA A 365 -6.13 -11.92 -4.02
N ARG A 366 -5.54 -10.87 -3.43
CA ARG A 366 -4.75 -10.95 -2.18
C ARG A 366 -5.00 -9.74 -1.30
N ALA A 367 -4.86 -9.91 0.01
CA ALA A 367 -4.64 -8.78 0.92
C ALA A 367 -3.19 -8.84 1.43
N HIS A 368 -2.47 -7.73 1.27
CA HIS A 368 -1.12 -7.60 1.81
C HIS A 368 -1.17 -7.42 3.33
N ALA A 369 -0.20 -8.00 4.04
CA ALA A 369 -0.13 -7.83 5.48
C ALA A 369 0.55 -6.49 5.82
N LEU A 370 0.01 -5.76 6.80
CA LEU A 370 0.61 -4.52 7.29
C LEU A 370 1.74 -4.86 8.27
N ARG A 371 2.90 -4.25 8.09
CA ARG A 371 3.99 -4.30 9.08
C ARG A 371 3.62 -3.46 10.30
N HIS A 372 3.73 -4.04 11.50
CA HIS A 372 3.42 -3.35 12.75
C HIS A 372 4.48 -2.33 13.14
N TRP A 373 5.70 -2.78 13.49
CA TRP A 373 6.78 -1.98 14.09
C TRP A 373 8.13 -2.02 13.35
N TYR A 374 8.97 -1.02 13.64
CA TYR A 374 10.43 -1.05 13.43
C TYR A 374 11.11 -1.36 14.76
N GLY A 375 12.03 -2.34 14.75
CA GLY A 375 12.73 -2.77 15.96
C GLY A 375 12.71 -4.29 16.13
N TYR A 376 13.73 -4.80 16.80
CA TYR A 376 13.92 -6.24 17.03
C TYR A 376 13.29 -6.72 18.34
N ASP A 377 12.93 -5.79 19.24
CA ASP A 377 12.26 -6.01 20.53
C ASP A 377 11.45 -4.76 20.95
N GLU A 378 10.82 -4.82 22.12
CA GLU A 378 10.01 -3.73 22.67
C GLU A 378 10.85 -2.51 23.08
N ASP A 379 12.11 -2.71 23.51
CA ASP A 379 12.96 -1.61 23.97
C ASP A 379 13.39 -0.71 22.81
N THR A 380 13.72 -1.31 21.66
CA THR A 380 14.07 -0.55 20.44
C THR A 380 12.85 0.07 19.76
N ARG A 381 11.65 -0.48 20.01
CA ARG A 381 10.39 -0.01 19.42
C ARG A 381 10.10 1.46 19.68
N GLY A 382 10.14 1.87 20.95
CA GLY A 382 9.63 3.18 21.38
C GLY A 382 10.33 4.35 20.67
N ASN A 383 11.61 4.19 20.34
CA ASN A 383 12.39 5.20 19.64
C ASN A 383 12.20 5.19 18.11
N LEU A 384 11.84 4.04 17.54
CA LEU A 384 11.81 3.84 16.09
C LEU A 384 10.42 4.01 15.49
N ASP A 385 9.35 3.66 16.22
CA ASP A 385 7.99 3.79 15.69
C ASP A 385 7.55 5.25 15.51
N ASN A 386 8.01 6.16 16.37
CA ASN A 386 7.82 7.60 16.19
C ASN A 386 8.43 8.10 14.88
N ARG A 387 9.54 7.48 14.44
CA ARG A 387 10.27 7.86 13.23
C ARG A 387 9.68 7.27 11.97
N ALA A 388 8.63 6.45 12.07
CA ALA A 388 8.12 5.71 10.94
C ALA A 388 6.59 5.52 10.98
N PRO A 389 5.79 6.59 11.15
CA PRO A 389 4.34 6.46 11.26
C PRO A 389 3.73 5.78 10.03
N VAL A 390 2.61 5.09 10.29
CA VAL A 390 1.75 4.53 9.24
C VAL A 390 1.14 5.68 8.46
N HIS A 391 1.21 5.62 7.13
CA HIS A 391 0.67 6.67 6.28
C HIS A 391 -0.22 6.13 5.17
N PHE A 392 -1.18 6.95 4.79
CA PHE A 392 -2.09 6.72 3.70
C PHE A 392 -2.15 7.95 2.81
N ILE A 393 -2.38 7.72 1.52
CA ILE A 393 -3.04 8.69 0.64
C ILE A 393 -4.50 8.25 0.60
N ARG A 394 -5.43 9.13 0.99
CA ARG A 394 -6.85 8.79 1.06
C ARG A 394 -7.37 8.39 -0.33
N ARG A 395 -7.80 7.14 -0.51
CA ARG A 395 -8.39 6.60 -1.75
C ARG A 395 -9.79 6.03 -1.54
N GLY A 396 -10.14 5.69 -0.30
CA GLY A 396 -11.42 5.23 0.16
C GLY A 396 -12.06 6.21 1.14
N SER A 397 -13.18 5.76 1.68
CA SER A 397 -14.05 6.52 2.58
C SER A 397 -14.10 5.91 3.98
N ARG A 398 -13.59 4.69 4.16
CA ARG A 398 -13.68 3.97 5.42
C ARG A 398 -12.33 3.43 5.85
N LEU A 399 -11.97 3.67 7.11
CA LEU A 399 -10.73 3.23 7.72
C LEU A 399 -11.03 2.28 8.88
N VAL A 400 -10.41 1.09 8.87
CA VAL A 400 -10.43 0.14 9.99
C VAL A 400 -9.06 0.13 10.64
N VAL A 401 -9.02 0.38 11.94
CA VAL A 401 -7.76 0.48 12.71
C VAL A 401 -7.82 -0.40 13.94
N ARG A 402 -6.70 -1.03 14.29
CA ARG A 402 -6.50 -1.72 15.56
C ARG A 402 -5.22 -1.24 16.22
N GLY A 403 -5.27 -0.96 17.51
CA GLY A 403 -4.11 -0.47 18.25
C GLY A 403 -4.47 0.05 19.64
N LYS A 404 -3.55 0.82 20.23
CA LYS A 404 -3.70 1.53 21.52
C LYS A 404 -3.34 3.01 21.34
N ASP A 405 -4.04 3.91 22.03
CA ASP A 405 -3.88 5.37 21.92
C ASP A 405 -3.70 5.86 20.47
N VAL A 406 -4.56 5.36 19.56
CA VAL A 406 -4.39 5.62 18.13
C VAL A 406 -5.01 6.97 17.76
N LYS A 407 -4.21 7.81 17.11
CA LYS A 407 -4.60 9.14 16.61
C LYS A 407 -4.44 9.23 15.10
N LEU A 408 -5.31 9.99 14.46
CA LEU A 408 -5.23 10.34 13.04
C LEU A 408 -4.79 11.80 12.92
N GLY A 409 -3.70 12.05 12.19
CA GLY A 409 -3.18 13.39 11.93
C GLY A 409 -3.12 13.72 10.44
N TRP A 410 -3.50 14.94 10.08
CA TRP A 410 -3.49 15.44 8.70
C TRP A 410 -3.21 16.94 8.59
N GLY A 411 -2.92 17.39 7.36
CA GLY A 411 -2.43 18.73 7.08
C GLY A 411 -0.93 18.88 7.34
N PHE A 412 -0.47 20.10 7.61
CA PHE A 412 0.95 20.35 7.79
C PHE A 412 1.46 19.74 9.11
N ALA A 413 2.67 19.18 9.08
CA ALA A 413 3.35 18.67 10.25
C ALA A 413 4.39 19.70 10.74
N THR A 414 4.44 19.94 12.04
CA THR A 414 5.47 20.71 12.70
C THR A 414 6.26 19.81 13.63
N LEU A 415 7.58 20.00 13.69
CA LEU A 415 8.42 19.38 14.71
C LEU A 415 8.42 20.26 15.94
N ALA A 416 8.14 19.67 17.10
CA ALA A 416 8.25 20.38 18.35
C ALA A 416 9.70 20.88 18.56
N ARG A 417 9.87 22.01 19.25
CA ARG A 417 11.18 22.47 19.71
C ARG A 417 11.21 22.39 21.24
N ASP A 418 12.31 21.90 21.78
CA ASP A 418 12.63 21.88 23.20
C ASP A 418 13.94 22.64 23.47
N ASP A 419 14.35 22.69 24.74
CA ASP A 419 15.58 23.37 25.18
C ASP A 419 16.86 22.74 24.58
N GLN A 420 16.77 21.55 24.00
CA GLN A 420 17.85 20.82 23.34
C GLN A 420 17.83 21.00 21.82
N GLY A 421 16.81 21.68 21.27
CA GLY A 421 16.68 22.02 19.86
C GLY A 421 15.35 21.56 19.28
N VAL A 422 15.39 20.96 18.09
CA VAL A 422 14.19 20.39 17.48
C VAL A 422 14.02 18.97 18.01
N ASN A 423 12.83 18.64 18.53
CA ASN A 423 12.46 17.26 18.84
C ASN A 423 11.99 16.60 17.55
N TYR A 424 12.84 15.74 17.01
CA TYR A 424 12.61 15.08 15.73
C TYR A 424 11.80 13.79 15.83
N ASP A 425 11.47 13.39 17.06
CA ASP A 425 10.62 12.23 17.35
C ASP A 425 9.19 12.69 17.73
N GLY A 426 8.97 14.00 17.91
CA GLY A 426 7.68 14.61 18.24
C GLY A 426 7.08 15.39 17.07
N TYR A 427 6.21 14.75 16.28
CA TYR A 427 5.43 15.41 15.23
C TYR A 427 4.11 15.92 15.80
N THR A 428 3.74 17.14 15.45
CA THR A 428 2.39 17.66 15.66
C THR A 428 1.78 17.99 14.32
N TYR A 429 0.56 17.52 14.07
CA TYR A 429 -0.18 17.80 12.86
C TYR A 429 -1.17 18.93 13.12
N SER A 430 -1.35 19.79 12.12
CA SER A 430 -2.30 20.91 12.17
C SER A 430 -3.72 20.49 12.56
N ARG A 431 -4.10 19.26 12.22
CA ARG A 431 -5.35 18.61 12.61
C ARG A 431 -5.01 17.22 13.14
N THR A 432 -5.56 16.88 14.30
CA THR A 432 -5.39 15.57 14.95
C THR A 432 -6.69 15.17 15.61
N GLU A 433 -7.12 13.93 15.41
CA GLU A 433 -8.29 13.34 16.08
C GLU A 433 -7.92 12.03 16.77
N GLN A 434 -8.49 11.76 17.95
CA GLN A 434 -8.39 10.46 18.61
C GLN A 434 -9.31 9.43 17.93
N ILE A 435 -8.78 8.26 17.58
CA ILE A 435 -9.58 7.12 17.08
C ILE A 435 -9.78 6.07 18.17
N ILE A 436 -8.71 5.68 18.88
CA ILE A 436 -8.76 4.69 19.97
C ILE A 436 -8.19 5.34 21.22
N ASP A 437 -9.00 5.53 22.25
CA ASP A 437 -8.56 6.13 23.52
C ASP A 437 -8.07 5.06 24.52
N GLY A 438 -6.98 5.37 25.21
CA GLY A 438 -6.40 4.57 26.29
C GLY A 438 -5.47 3.41 25.87
N ASP A 439 -5.01 2.67 26.89
CA ASP A 439 -3.94 1.67 26.78
C ASP A 439 -4.41 0.26 26.35
N LYS A 440 -5.71 0.08 26.15
CA LYS A 440 -6.30 -1.21 25.74
C LYS A 440 -6.26 -1.33 24.22
N VAL A 441 -5.93 -2.53 23.74
CA VAL A 441 -6.02 -2.81 22.31
C VAL A 441 -7.49 -2.86 21.91
N ASP A 442 -7.90 -1.96 21.03
CA ASP A 442 -9.25 -1.92 20.47
C ASP A 442 -9.20 -1.97 18.94
N THR A 443 -10.34 -2.28 18.30
CA THR A 443 -10.52 -2.16 16.86
C THR A 443 -11.65 -1.18 16.57
N ARG A 444 -11.39 -0.16 15.76
CA ARG A 444 -12.36 0.88 15.38
C ARG A 444 -12.52 0.97 13.88
N GLU A 445 -13.74 1.31 13.47
CA GLU A 445 -14.09 1.65 12.11
C GLU A 445 -14.54 3.11 12.10
N VAL A 446 -13.95 3.92 11.23
CA VAL A 446 -14.27 5.34 11.08
C VAL A 446 -14.48 5.69 9.61
N TYR A 447 -15.30 6.71 9.37
CA TYR A 447 -15.57 7.23 8.02
C TYR A 447 -14.73 8.48 7.80
N LEU A 448 -13.87 8.46 6.77
CA LEU A 448 -12.93 9.53 6.50
C LEU A 448 -13.63 10.84 6.08
N ASP A 449 -14.87 10.76 5.59
CA ASP A 449 -15.70 11.93 5.28
C ASP A 449 -16.18 12.69 6.51
N SER A 450 -16.11 12.10 7.72
CA SER A 450 -16.43 12.84 8.94
C SER A 450 -15.29 13.77 9.39
N TYR A 451 -14.11 13.69 8.76
CA TYR A 451 -12.96 14.53 9.08
C TYR A 451 -12.89 15.74 8.14
N PRO A 452 -13.06 16.97 8.64
CA PRO A 452 -12.99 18.17 7.82
C PRO A 452 -11.64 18.30 7.09
N ASP A 453 -11.70 18.70 5.84
CA ASP A 453 -10.55 18.92 4.94
C ASP A 453 -9.70 17.68 4.61
N LEU A 454 -10.07 16.50 5.09
CA LEU A 454 -9.43 15.25 4.68
C LEU A 454 -10.04 14.73 3.38
N TYR A 455 -9.91 15.48 2.28
CA TYR A 455 -10.44 15.09 0.98
C TYR A 455 -9.73 13.85 0.38
N PRO A 456 -10.35 13.15 -0.60
CA PRO A 456 -9.62 12.18 -1.41
C PRO A 456 -8.30 12.74 -1.95
N ASP A 457 -7.29 11.88 -2.08
CA ASP A 457 -5.89 12.19 -2.45
C ASP A 457 -5.08 12.99 -1.41
N ARG A 458 -5.63 13.24 -0.22
CA ARG A 458 -4.87 13.84 0.89
C ARG A 458 -4.07 12.80 1.66
N LEU A 459 -2.85 13.17 2.02
CA LEU A 459 -2.01 12.42 2.96
C LEU A 459 -2.58 12.52 4.38
N TYR A 460 -2.64 11.39 5.07
CA TYR A 460 -2.89 11.33 6.51
C TYR A 460 -2.05 10.22 7.15
N PHE A 461 -1.90 10.32 8.46
CA PHE A 461 -1.01 9.48 9.23
C PHE A 461 -1.72 8.95 10.47
N LEU A 462 -1.33 7.74 10.89
CA LEU A 462 -1.76 7.16 12.15
C LEU A 462 -0.57 7.14 13.14
N PHE A 463 -0.85 7.59 14.36
CA PHE A 463 0.09 7.67 15.49
C PHE A 463 -0.41 6.84 16.67
N GLY A 464 0.47 6.63 17.66
CA GLY A 464 0.22 5.72 18.77
C GLY A 464 0.73 4.31 18.45
N ASP A 465 0.16 3.31 19.12
CA ASP A 465 0.56 1.92 18.93
C ASP A 465 -0.35 1.21 17.92
N VAL A 466 -0.11 1.46 16.64
CA VAL A 466 -0.95 0.98 15.52
C VAL A 466 -0.55 -0.45 15.14
N TYR A 467 -1.37 -1.44 15.51
CA TYR A 467 -1.12 -2.85 15.19
C TYR A 467 -1.53 -3.16 13.75
N TYR A 468 -2.67 -2.62 13.32
CA TYR A 468 -3.22 -2.85 11.99
C TYR A 468 -4.02 -1.65 11.52
N ALA A 469 -3.98 -1.39 10.21
CA ALA A 469 -4.85 -0.42 9.55
C ALA A 469 -5.10 -0.85 8.11
N GLU A 470 -6.32 -0.62 7.63
CA GLU A 470 -6.70 -0.76 6.23
C GLU A 470 -7.76 0.27 5.87
N GLU A 471 -7.75 0.70 4.61
CA GLU A 471 -8.75 1.59 4.04
C GLU A 471 -9.59 0.83 3.00
N LEU A 472 -10.89 1.12 2.95
CA LEU A 472 -11.89 0.46 2.13
C LEU A 472 -12.74 1.48 1.37
N LEU A 473 -13.29 1.03 0.25
CA LEU A 473 -14.34 1.75 -0.47
C LEU A 473 -15.65 1.60 0.33
N SER A 474 -16.47 2.64 0.45
CA SER A 474 -17.80 2.54 1.07
C SER A 474 -18.86 2.91 0.06
#